data_AF-A0AAW9IA65-F1
#
_entry.id   AF-A0AAW9IA65-F1
#
_cell.length_a   1.000
_cell.length_b   1.000
_cell.length_c   1.000
_cell.angle_alpha   90.00
_cell.angle_beta   90.00
_cell.angle_gamma   90.00
#
_symmetry.space_group_name_H-M   'P 1'
#
loop_
_entity.id
_entity.type
_entity.pdbx_description
1 polymer ?
#
loop_
_entity_poly.entity_id
_entity_poly.type
_entity_poly.pdbx_seq_one_letter_code
_entity_poly.pdbx_strand_id
1 'polypeptide(L)'
;IKVKIDSADKIIMLSEISRSSHLSLDSWLTKYPTEVFEYAKSKGKAVVLGSLGHPYDVTARDEAQAKVIAYGYKGMDPTEADGGLSPTKAFGPNIPAIIDVVFGAHEAVGTLPVDIPNLKQDGSYDLTSNKYNFGYGITN
;
A
#
# COMPACT_ATOMS: atom_id res chain seq x y z
N ILE A 1 8.82 -9.67 -13.36
CA ILE A 1 8.71 -9.30 -11.93
C ILE A 1 9.32 -10.34 -10.99
N LYS A 2 9.05 -11.64 -11.15
CA LYS A 2 9.56 -12.72 -10.28
C LYS A 2 11.08 -12.68 -10.03
N VAL A 3 11.89 -12.57 -11.09
CA VAL A 3 13.36 -12.43 -10.97
C VAL A 3 13.76 -11.22 -10.10
N LYS A 4 13.05 -10.09 -10.23
CA LYS A 4 13.30 -8.89 -9.41
C LYS A 4 12.91 -9.12 -7.95
N ILE A 5 11.82 -9.86 -7.71
CA ILE A 5 11.41 -10.26 -6.36
C ILE A 5 12.47 -11.17 -5.76
N ASP A 6 12.93 -12.19 -6.48
CA ASP A 6 13.95 -13.14 -6.03
C ASP A 6 15.27 -12.45 -5.68
N SER A 7 15.67 -11.41 -6.43
CA SER A 7 16.90 -10.64 -6.15
C SER A 7 16.75 -9.54 -5.09
N ALA A 8 15.52 -9.16 -4.70
CA ALA A 8 15.32 -8.04 -3.78
C ALA A 8 15.57 -8.41 -2.31
N ASP A 9 16.32 -7.58 -1.58
CA ASP A 9 16.49 -7.70 -0.13
C ASP A 9 15.29 -7.13 0.64
N LYS A 10 14.68 -6.08 0.10
CA LYS A 10 13.53 -5.39 0.65
C LYS A 10 12.47 -5.20 -0.41
N ILE A 11 11.20 -5.38 -0.04
CA ILE A 11 10.06 -5.20 -0.93
C ILE A 11 9.11 -4.19 -0.30
N ILE A 12 8.94 -3.06 -0.97
CA ILE A 12 7.89 -2.09 -0.69
C ILE A 12 6.87 -2.22 -1.82
N MET A 13 5.66 -2.62 -1.47
CA MET A 13 4.54 -2.74 -2.39
C MET A 13 3.62 -1.55 -2.23
N LEU A 14 3.44 -0.76 -3.29
CA LEU A 14 2.43 0.29 -3.31
C LEU A 14 1.15 -0.24 -3.94
N SER A 15 0.02 -0.05 -3.27
CA SER A 15 -1.32 -0.46 -3.71
C SER A 15 -2.24 0.76 -3.72
N GLU A 16 -3.14 0.84 -4.69
CA GLU A 16 -4.08 1.95 -4.84
C GLU A 16 -5.49 1.40 -5.06
N ILE A 17 -6.43 1.94 -4.29
CA ILE A 17 -7.84 1.80 -4.56
C ILE A 17 -8.53 3.16 -4.41
N SER A 18 -9.58 3.35 -5.21
CA SER A 18 -10.40 4.57 -5.21
C SER A 18 -11.90 4.27 -5.06
N ARG A 19 -12.28 2.99 -5.01
CA ARG A 19 -13.65 2.53 -4.78
C ARG A 19 -13.70 1.06 -4.41
N SER A 20 -14.81 0.61 -3.81
CA SER A 20 -14.98 -0.76 -3.33
C SER A 20 -14.81 -1.82 -4.41
N SER A 21 -15.24 -1.56 -5.64
CA SER A 21 -15.10 -2.53 -6.74
C SER A 21 -13.64 -2.85 -7.10
N HIS A 22 -12.67 -1.99 -6.72
CA HIS A 22 -11.26 -2.26 -6.95
C HIS A 22 -10.71 -3.39 -6.06
N LEU A 23 -11.42 -3.77 -5.00
CA LEU A 23 -11.07 -4.86 -4.07
C LEU A 23 -11.59 -6.23 -4.50
N SER A 24 -12.41 -6.27 -5.55
CA SER A 24 -12.79 -7.53 -6.18
C SER A 24 -11.52 -8.32 -6.52
N LEU A 25 -11.56 -9.63 -6.29
CA LEU A 25 -10.44 -10.53 -6.62
C LEU A 25 -10.11 -10.55 -8.12
N ASP A 26 -11.03 -10.12 -8.98
CA ASP A 26 -10.84 -10.00 -10.43
C ASP A 26 -10.32 -8.63 -10.86
N SER A 27 -10.38 -7.62 -9.98
CA SER A 27 -9.81 -6.30 -10.26
C SER A 27 -8.29 -6.40 -10.33
N TRP A 28 -7.69 -5.91 -11.42
CA TRP A 28 -6.23 -5.92 -11.58
C TRP A 28 -5.52 -5.17 -10.44
N LEU A 29 -6.15 -4.15 -9.86
CA LEU A 29 -5.65 -3.38 -8.72
C LEU A 29 -5.53 -4.21 -7.44
N THR A 30 -6.28 -5.31 -7.33
CA THR A 30 -6.17 -6.24 -6.19
C THR A 30 -5.46 -7.52 -6.59
N LYS A 31 -5.87 -8.13 -7.70
CA LYS A 31 -5.30 -9.38 -8.21
C LYS A 31 -3.79 -9.31 -8.36
N TYR A 32 -3.29 -8.33 -9.10
CA TYR A 32 -1.86 -8.29 -9.42
C TYR A 32 -0.98 -8.02 -8.17
N PRO A 33 -1.29 -7.03 -7.31
CA PRO A 33 -0.51 -6.87 -6.09
C PRO A 33 -0.66 -8.05 -5.13
N THR A 34 -1.81 -8.75 -5.11
CA THR A 34 -1.95 -10.00 -4.33
C THR A 34 -1.06 -11.12 -4.89
N GLU A 35 -1.01 -11.34 -6.20
CA GLU A 35 -0.10 -12.33 -6.81
C GLU A 35 1.38 -12.02 -6.53
N VAL A 36 1.76 -10.73 -6.56
CA VAL A 36 3.11 -10.29 -6.19
C VAL A 36 3.39 -10.56 -4.71
N PHE A 37 2.42 -10.28 -3.83
CA PHE A 37 2.53 -10.46 -2.39
C PHE A 37 2.69 -11.93 -2.03
N GLU A 38 1.81 -12.80 -2.55
CA GLU A 38 1.87 -14.24 -2.34
C GLU A 38 3.16 -14.86 -2.88
N TYR A 39 3.63 -14.39 -4.05
CA TYR A 39 4.92 -14.85 -4.55
C TYR A 39 6.08 -14.45 -3.65
N ALA A 40 6.15 -13.20 -3.19
CA ALA A 40 7.18 -12.74 -2.26
C ALA A 40 7.15 -13.55 -0.95
N LYS A 41 5.95 -13.78 -0.40
CA LYS A 41 5.72 -14.60 0.78
C LYS A 41 6.19 -16.05 0.58
N SER A 42 5.89 -16.65 -0.58
CA SER A 42 6.37 -18.01 -0.92
C SER A 42 7.89 -18.14 -0.98
N LYS A 43 8.61 -17.01 -1.10
CA LYS A 43 10.07 -16.92 -1.05
C LYS A 43 10.61 -16.55 0.32
N GLY A 44 9.75 -16.47 1.34
CA GLY A 44 10.12 -16.05 2.69
C GLY A 44 10.49 -14.57 2.79
N LYS A 45 10.07 -13.74 1.81
CA LYS A 45 10.43 -12.31 1.79
C LYS A 45 9.39 -11.49 2.52
N ALA A 46 9.87 -10.63 3.41
CA ALA A 46 9.01 -9.65 4.08
C ALA A 46 8.61 -8.54 3.10
N VAL A 47 7.35 -8.11 3.20
CA VAL A 47 6.77 -7.06 2.38
C VAL A 47 6.23 -5.95 3.28
N VAL A 48 6.59 -4.71 2.97
CA VAL A 48 5.94 -3.52 3.50
C VAL A 48 4.89 -3.05 2.50
N LEU A 49 3.64 -2.91 2.95
CA LEU A 49 2.53 -2.42 2.14
C LEU A 49 2.38 -0.90 2.33
N GLY A 50 2.45 -0.14 1.25
CA GLY A 50 2.05 1.26 1.19
C GLY A 50 0.68 1.40 0.50
N SER A 51 -0.35 1.77 1.27
CA SER A 51 -1.68 2.05 0.73
C SER A 51 -1.79 3.50 0.27
N LEU A 52 -2.26 3.67 -0.97
CA LEU A 52 -2.44 4.93 -1.66
C LEU A 52 -3.93 5.14 -1.97
N GLY A 53 -4.39 6.39 -1.95
CA GLY A 53 -5.80 6.71 -2.19
C GLY A 53 -6.67 6.39 -0.97
N HIS A 54 -7.59 5.44 -1.08
CA HIS A 54 -8.43 5.01 0.04
C HIS A 54 -7.76 3.88 0.85
N PRO A 55 -7.86 3.90 2.19
CA PRO A 55 -7.04 3.06 3.06
C PRO A 55 -7.47 1.59 3.11
N TYR A 56 -8.54 1.22 2.41
CA TYR A 56 -9.26 -0.02 2.73
C TYR A 56 -8.63 -1.29 2.12
N ASP A 57 -7.61 -1.16 1.28
CA ASP A 57 -6.84 -2.27 0.71
C ASP A 57 -5.81 -2.87 1.68
N VAL A 58 -5.59 -2.23 2.84
CA VAL A 58 -4.69 -2.75 3.90
C VAL A 58 -5.19 -4.06 4.51
N THR A 59 -6.47 -4.40 4.35
CA THR A 59 -7.06 -5.66 4.84
C THR A 59 -6.98 -6.79 3.82
N ALA A 60 -6.61 -6.50 2.56
CA ALA A 60 -6.42 -7.53 1.55
C ALA A 60 -5.10 -8.32 1.73
N ARG A 61 -4.16 -7.80 2.54
CA ARG A 61 -2.81 -8.35 2.73
C ARG A 61 -2.41 -8.27 4.20
N ASP A 62 -3.18 -8.98 5.04
CA ASP A 62 -3.02 -8.91 6.49
C ASP A 62 -1.66 -9.39 7.00
N GLU A 63 -1.00 -10.26 6.24
CA GLU A 63 0.31 -10.83 6.57
C GLU A 63 1.49 -9.94 6.15
N ALA A 64 1.25 -8.73 5.64
CA ALA A 64 2.33 -7.77 5.38
C ALA A 64 3.05 -7.43 6.70
N GLN A 65 4.39 -7.37 6.65
CA GLN A 65 5.22 -7.13 7.85
C GLN A 65 4.94 -5.76 8.46
N ALA A 66 4.69 -4.76 7.61
CA ALA A 66 4.27 -3.44 8.01
C ALA A 66 3.31 -2.88 6.97
N LYS A 67 2.42 -1.99 7.41
CA LYS A 67 1.43 -1.31 6.57
C LYS A 67 1.49 0.18 6.85
N VAL A 68 1.68 0.99 5.81
CA VAL A 68 1.74 2.45 5.87
C VAL A 68 0.67 3.01 4.94
N ILE A 69 -0.05 4.03 5.37
CA ILE A 69 -1.14 4.65 4.61
C ILE A 69 -0.78 6.11 4.38
N ALA A 70 -0.83 6.57 3.13
CA ALA A 70 -0.47 7.95 2.82
C ALA A 70 -1.57 8.74 2.10
N TYR A 71 -2.73 8.16 1.79
CA TYR A 71 -3.89 8.89 1.24
C TYR A 71 -3.66 9.68 -0.07
N GLY A 72 -2.61 9.37 -0.84
CA GLY A 72 -2.33 10.05 -2.10
C GLY A 72 -1.45 9.23 -3.04
N TYR A 73 -1.86 9.11 -4.31
CA TYR A 73 -1.25 8.20 -5.29
C TYR A 73 -0.38 8.89 -6.35
N LYS A 74 -0.32 10.24 -6.35
CA LYS A 74 0.34 11.00 -7.42
C LYS A 74 1.87 10.86 -7.32
N GLY A 75 2.44 10.00 -8.15
CA GLY A 75 3.90 9.82 -8.27
C GLY A 75 4.58 10.85 -9.17
N MET A 76 5.91 10.72 -9.28
CA MET A 76 6.73 11.45 -10.27
C MET A 76 6.44 10.93 -11.67
N ASP A 77 6.49 11.82 -12.66
CA ASP A 77 6.19 11.47 -14.06
C ASP A 77 7.42 10.81 -14.71
N PRO A 78 7.35 9.50 -15.04
CA PRO A 78 8.48 8.77 -15.61
C PRO A 78 8.81 9.20 -17.04
N THR A 79 8.00 10.06 -17.67
CA THR A 79 8.22 10.59 -19.02
C THR A 79 9.05 11.87 -19.06
N GLU A 80 9.41 12.44 -17.92
CA GLU A 80 10.33 13.58 -17.85
C GLU A 80 11.76 13.20 -18.28
N ALA A 81 12.58 14.19 -18.63
CA ALA A 81 13.83 14.03 -19.39
C ALA A 81 14.91 13.14 -18.71
N ASP A 82 14.75 12.79 -17.44
CA ASP A 82 15.62 11.89 -16.67
C ASP A 82 14.85 10.76 -15.96
N GLY A 83 13.63 10.46 -16.41
CA GLY A 83 12.76 9.48 -15.76
C GLY A 83 12.11 9.99 -14.46
N GLY A 84 12.12 11.32 -14.25
CA GLY A 84 11.52 11.96 -13.09
C GLY A 84 12.46 12.06 -11.88
N LEU A 85 13.78 11.98 -12.09
CA LEU A 85 14.78 12.18 -11.03
C LEU A 85 14.95 13.66 -10.67
N SER A 86 14.71 14.55 -11.63
CA SER A 86 14.68 16.00 -11.46
C SER A 86 13.30 16.51 -11.89
N PRO A 87 12.25 16.22 -11.09
CA PRO A 87 10.88 16.44 -11.51
C PRO A 87 10.60 17.94 -11.72
N THR A 88 10.13 18.30 -12.91
CA THR A 88 9.64 19.66 -13.23
C THR A 88 8.12 19.74 -13.19
N LYS A 89 7.45 18.59 -13.30
CA LYS A 89 6.01 18.42 -13.12
C LYS A 89 5.67 18.18 -11.65
N ALA A 90 4.49 18.64 -11.25
CA ALA A 90 4.01 18.47 -9.88
C ALA A 90 3.69 17.00 -9.56
N PHE A 91 4.25 16.47 -8.47
CA PHE A 91 3.93 15.17 -7.87
C PHE A 91 3.43 15.37 -6.42
N GLY A 92 2.83 14.33 -5.84
CA GLY A 92 2.28 14.38 -4.47
C GLY A 92 3.35 14.06 -3.41
N PRO A 93 3.24 14.63 -2.20
CA PRO A 93 4.20 14.38 -1.10
C PRO A 93 4.04 12.99 -0.45
N ASN A 94 2.94 12.28 -0.74
CA ASN A 94 2.49 11.11 0.00
C ASN A 94 3.39 9.88 -0.20
N ILE A 95 3.82 9.61 -1.45
CA ILE A 95 4.72 8.49 -1.73
C ILE A 95 6.11 8.72 -1.09
N PRO A 96 6.76 9.89 -1.25
CA PRO A 96 7.98 10.22 -0.51
C PRO A 96 7.83 10.04 1.02
N ALA A 97 6.72 10.47 1.61
CA ALA A 97 6.48 10.31 3.04
C ALA A 97 6.43 8.84 3.48
N ILE A 98 5.87 7.92 2.66
CA ILE A 98 5.95 6.47 2.94
C ILE A 98 7.41 6.03 3.00
N ILE A 99 8.21 6.43 2.01
CA ILE A 99 9.62 6.05 1.95
C ILE A 99 10.35 6.55 3.20
N ASP A 100 10.15 7.81 3.58
CA ASP A 100 10.77 8.38 4.78
C ASP A 100 10.39 7.60 6.06
N VAL A 101 9.11 7.25 6.23
CA VAL A 101 8.65 6.45 7.38
C VAL A 101 9.24 5.04 7.37
N VAL A 102 9.23 4.37 6.22
CA VAL A 102 9.72 2.98 6.09
C VAL A 102 11.22 2.88 6.36
N PHE A 103 11.98 3.90 5.98
CA PHE A 103 13.42 3.95 6.21
C PHE A 103 13.82 4.69 7.50
N GLY A 104 12.84 5.18 8.28
CA GLY A 104 13.08 5.82 9.58
C GLY A 104 13.67 7.23 9.50
N ALA A 105 13.53 7.90 8.36
CA ALA A 105 13.90 9.32 8.22
C ALA A 105 12.88 10.24 8.93
N HIS A 106 11.62 9.80 9.05
CA HIS A 106 10.56 10.50 9.76
C HIS A 106 9.69 9.51 10.55
N GLU A 107 9.11 9.96 11.66
CA GLU A 107 8.17 9.15 12.44
C GLU A 107 6.75 9.20 11.87
N ALA A 108 6.02 8.09 11.97
CA ALA A 108 4.61 8.06 11.64
C ALA A 108 3.79 8.68 12.78
N VAL A 109 3.03 9.73 12.47
CA VAL A 109 2.19 10.46 13.45
C VAL A 109 0.69 10.38 13.13
N GLY A 110 0.31 9.75 12.03
CA GLY A 110 -1.05 9.72 11.53
C GLY A 110 -1.93 8.71 12.25
N THR A 111 -3.21 9.06 12.42
CA THR A 111 -4.28 8.13 12.83
C THR A 111 -5.34 8.03 11.73
N LEU A 112 -6.10 6.94 11.72
CA LEU A 112 -7.13 6.69 10.74
C LEU A 112 -8.26 7.72 10.87
N PRO A 113 -8.61 8.47 9.81
CA PRO A 113 -9.76 9.37 9.80
C PRO A 113 -11.07 8.64 9.46
N VAL A 114 -11.03 7.31 9.31
CA VAL A 114 -12.17 6.44 8.95
C VAL A 114 -12.03 5.10 9.64
N ASP A 115 -13.14 4.37 9.77
CA ASP A 115 -13.11 2.95 10.08
C ASP A 115 -12.67 2.13 8.86
N ILE A 116 -11.92 1.04 9.10
CA ILE A 116 -11.55 0.06 8.08
C ILE A 116 -12.29 -1.26 8.40
N PRO A 117 -13.29 -1.64 7.59
CA PRO A 117 -14.05 -2.87 7.82
C PRO A 117 -13.20 -4.12 7.58
N ASN A 118 -13.60 -5.25 8.17
CA ASN A 118 -13.01 -6.54 7.84
C ASN A 118 -13.30 -6.92 6.38
N LEU A 119 -12.32 -7.54 5.70
CA LEU A 119 -12.49 -8.04 4.34
C LEU A 119 -12.84 -9.54 4.39
N LYS A 120 -13.90 -9.92 3.70
CA LYS A 120 -14.31 -11.32 3.54
C LYS A 120 -13.47 -12.00 2.46
N GLN A 121 -13.47 -13.33 2.46
CA GLN A 121 -12.74 -14.13 1.47
C GLN A 121 -13.17 -13.89 0.03
N ASP A 122 -14.40 -13.42 -0.19
CA ASP A 122 -14.93 -13.08 -1.53
C ASP A 122 -14.54 -11.66 -2.00
N GLY A 123 -13.75 -10.92 -1.21
CA GLY A 123 -13.33 -9.54 -1.52
C GLY A 123 -14.38 -8.48 -1.17
N SER A 124 -15.50 -8.85 -0.53
CA SER A 124 -16.49 -7.89 -0.02
C SER A 124 -16.20 -7.47 1.43
N TYR A 125 -16.71 -6.31 1.85
CA TYR A 125 -16.58 -5.87 3.25
C TYR A 125 -17.61 -6.53 4.16
N ASP A 126 -17.16 -6.90 5.36
CA ASP A 126 -18.02 -7.08 6.52
C ASP A 126 -18.25 -5.74 7.19
N LEU A 127 -19.43 -5.15 6.99
CA LEU A 127 -19.80 -3.86 7.57
C LEU A 127 -20.30 -3.96 9.02
N THR A 128 -20.28 -5.16 9.61
CA THR A 128 -20.69 -5.37 11.01
C THR A 128 -19.52 -5.26 11.98
N SER A 129 -18.29 -5.30 11.47
CA SER A 129 -17.07 -5.28 12.28
C SER A 129 -15.91 -4.59 11.58
N ASN A 130 -15.12 -3.85 12.36
CA ASN A 130 -13.93 -3.15 11.87
C ASN A 130 -12.66 -3.94 12.19
N LYS A 131 -11.72 -3.96 11.24
CA LYS A 131 -10.35 -4.41 11.48
C LYS A 131 -9.55 -3.34 12.24
N TYR A 132 -9.72 -2.09 11.81
CA TYR A 132 -9.12 -0.92 12.45
C TYR A 132 -10.19 0.16 12.60
N ASN A 133 -10.31 0.72 13.80
CA ASN A 133 -11.30 1.76 14.08
C ASN A 133 -10.76 3.15 13.72
N PHE A 134 -11.66 4.09 13.50
CA PHE A 134 -11.36 5.51 13.51
C PHE A 134 -10.46 5.88 14.70
N GLY A 135 -9.44 6.70 14.44
CA GLY A 135 -8.45 7.12 15.43
C GLY A 135 -7.32 6.11 15.67
N TYR A 136 -7.35 4.91 15.10
CA TYR A 136 -6.25 3.96 15.21
C TYR A 136 -5.01 4.44 14.45
N GLY A 137 -3.84 4.29 15.05
CA GLY A 137 -2.54 4.55 14.43
C GLY A 137 -1.44 3.94 15.29
N ILE A 138 -0.36 3.47 14.65
CA ILE A 138 0.85 3.06 15.37
C ILE A 138 1.79 4.25 15.27
N THR A 139 1.86 5.02 16.36
CA THR A 139 2.80 6.12 16.54
C THR A 139 3.89 5.66 17.51
N ASN A 140 5.13 6.12 17.31
CA ASN A 140 6.20 5.95 18.31
C ASN A 140 5.92 6.76 19.57
#